data_AF-A0A2V1BCM2-F1
#
_entry.id   AF-A0A2V1BCM2-F1
#
_cell.length_a   1.000
_cell.length_b   1.000
_cell.length_c   1.000
_cell.angle_alpha   90.00
_cell.angle_beta   90.00
_cell.angle_gamma   90.00
#
_symmetry.space_group_name_H-M   'P 1'
#
loop_
_entity.id
_entity.type
_entity.pdbx_description
1 polymer ?
#
loop_
_entity_poly.entity_id
_entity_poly.type
_entity_poly.pdbx_seq_one_letter_code
_entity_poly.pdbx_strand_id
1 'polypeptide(L)'
;MLEILLPEDAVDIMTGVLLTATKVRTQAGKFGSPEVILGTTTNINKIREYTEQWLVKQPFEIAIGKIAKTGVGYAGIGLQKSWEEVFYWEIIQRYAATLNSMPTVRGPHDGFTPQEKVATSQFINMVGAGTSDENQRKCRLWWRDLSDMQNASVLYTLLYRNNEFNKYCKMFPRSKHSSQKLIDTIVSWEKVYSSHIKQVELRALDWARGDYSGRIDLQHPSVAETLNIPDSSWDNGSNMWHSDSEEMSWRLTSGCMATSTESNVSRLTADAHIGSGTNKSFFVSIRPGINTQASVFPVIPVAEGDLLGIFAGKIRFSEHCSVAQSILGPLPHLWLDYSQVTGTLNQMQVSLLAEGTNVHLTWEGVNETVESGRCNSWRVLVFASRKIVPFEPLVRAASSKVQFDLHQSSDNARRGFLAEPF
;
A
#
# COMPACT_ATOMS: atom_id res chain seq x y z
N MET A 1 1.21 15.91 -18.59
CA MET A 1 2.30 15.77 -17.59
C MET A 1 2.35 14.31 -17.12
N LEU A 2 2.55 13.37 -18.04
CA LEU A 2 2.46 11.92 -17.83
C LEU A 2 3.61 11.18 -18.56
N GLU A 3 4.74 11.86 -18.77
CA GLU A 3 5.89 11.32 -19.52
C GLU A 3 7.00 10.74 -18.63
N ILE A 4 6.73 10.51 -17.35
CA ILE A 4 7.72 9.99 -16.42
C ILE A 4 7.12 8.76 -15.75
N LEU A 5 7.29 7.64 -16.44
CA LEU A 5 7.64 6.32 -15.90
C LEU A 5 7.38 5.33 -17.03
N LEU A 6 8.45 4.77 -17.59
CA LEU A 6 8.56 3.36 -17.95
C LEU A 6 10.01 3.06 -18.41
N PRO A 7 10.93 2.90 -17.47
CA PRO A 7 11.70 1.68 -17.38
C PRO A 7 10.81 0.65 -16.64
N GLU A 8 10.63 -0.54 -17.21
CA GLU A 8 9.98 -1.67 -16.51
C GLU A 8 10.56 -1.84 -15.08
N ASP A 9 11.87 -1.57 -14.93
CA ASP A 9 12.59 -1.56 -13.65
C ASP A 9 11.92 -0.69 -12.56
N ALA A 10 11.39 0.49 -12.92
CA ALA A 10 10.83 1.41 -11.94
C ALA A 10 9.55 0.86 -11.32
N VAL A 11 8.71 0.20 -12.13
CA VAL A 11 7.45 -0.38 -11.69
C VAL A 11 7.70 -1.53 -10.71
N ASP A 12 8.62 -2.43 -11.05
CA ASP A 12 8.93 -3.59 -10.20
C ASP A 12 9.56 -3.14 -8.87
N ILE A 13 10.56 -2.25 -8.93
CA ILE A 13 11.25 -1.76 -7.74
C ILE A 13 10.28 -1.02 -6.81
N MET A 14 9.48 -0.10 -7.34
CA MET A 14 8.56 0.69 -6.52
C MET A 14 7.40 -0.14 -5.98
N THR A 15 6.98 -1.19 -6.69
CA THR A 15 6.05 -2.20 -6.16
C THR A 15 6.65 -2.87 -4.91
N GLY A 16 7.92 -3.26 -4.96
CA GLY A 16 8.63 -3.81 -3.81
C GLY A 16 8.76 -2.85 -2.62
N VAL A 17 8.96 -1.56 -2.88
CA VAL A 17 8.97 -0.49 -1.85
C VAL A 17 7.59 -0.35 -1.20
N LEU A 18 6.52 -0.27 -2.00
CA LEU A 18 5.14 -0.17 -1.50
C LEU A 18 4.74 -1.38 -0.66
N LEU A 19 5.07 -2.60 -1.12
CA LEU A 19 4.84 -3.83 -0.36
C LEU A 19 5.58 -3.83 0.98
N THR A 20 6.81 -3.33 1.00
CA THR A 20 7.61 -3.20 2.23
C THR A 20 6.94 -2.22 3.21
N ALA A 21 6.47 -1.07 2.72
CA ALA A 21 5.74 -0.08 3.53
C ALA A 21 4.48 -0.69 4.14
N THR A 22 3.62 -1.34 3.33
CA THR A 22 2.40 -2.01 3.80
C THR A 22 2.71 -3.07 4.86
N LYS A 23 3.68 -3.93 4.61
CA LYS A 23 4.04 -5.03 5.52
C LYS A 23 4.50 -4.51 6.87
N VAL A 24 5.44 -3.57 6.89
CA VAL A 24 5.98 -3.00 8.13
C VAL A 24 4.90 -2.26 8.92
N ARG A 25 4.05 -1.48 8.24
CA ARG A 25 3.03 -0.65 8.90
C ARG A 25 1.82 -1.45 9.38
N THR A 26 1.40 -2.47 8.64
CA THR A 26 0.36 -3.41 9.09
C THR A 26 0.82 -4.15 10.34
N GLN A 27 2.09 -4.57 10.39
CA GLN A 27 2.68 -5.18 11.59
C GLN A 27 2.71 -4.17 12.74
N ALA A 28 3.21 -2.96 12.53
CA ALA A 28 3.27 -1.93 13.57
C ALA A 28 1.89 -1.61 14.17
N GLY A 29 0.86 -1.42 13.33
CA GLY A 29 -0.48 -1.09 13.81
C GLY A 29 -1.12 -2.19 14.67
N LYS A 30 -0.90 -3.48 14.34
CA LYS A 30 -1.53 -4.62 15.06
C LYS A 30 -1.08 -4.76 16.50
N PHE A 31 0.14 -4.30 16.82
CA PHE A 31 0.72 -4.43 18.17
C PHE A 31 0.83 -3.09 18.90
N GLY A 32 0.26 -2.05 18.31
CA GLY A 32 0.34 -0.66 18.75
C GLY A 32 1.72 -0.04 18.47
N SER A 33 1.79 1.28 18.69
CA SER A 33 3.03 2.05 18.64
C SER A 33 3.74 2.22 20.01
N PRO A 34 3.66 1.33 21.02
CA PRO A 34 4.55 1.52 22.16
C PRO A 34 5.98 1.38 21.64
N GLU A 35 6.88 2.18 22.17
CA GLU A 35 8.31 1.92 22.09
C GLU A 35 8.52 0.44 22.46
N VAL A 36 8.71 -0.40 21.46
CA VAL A 36 8.99 -1.80 21.70
C VAL A 36 10.42 -1.80 22.21
N ILE A 37 10.58 -1.71 23.54
CA ILE A 37 11.84 -1.97 24.21
C ILE A 37 12.11 -3.47 24.00
N LEU A 38 12.72 -3.79 22.87
CA LEU A 38 13.30 -5.09 22.64
C LEU A 38 14.41 -5.22 23.67
N GLY A 39 14.25 -6.14 24.62
CA GLY A 39 15.34 -6.60 25.48
C GLY A 39 16.35 -7.37 24.62
N THR A 40 17.08 -6.67 23.74
CA THR A 40 18.09 -7.28 22.90
C THR A 40 19.28 -7.65 23.78
N THR A 41 19.65 -8.93 23.79
CA THR A 41 20.86 -9.41 24.44
C THR A 41 21.68 -10.21 23.44
N THR A 42 22.99 -10.06 23.48
CA THR A 42 23.94 -10.89 22.72
C THR A 42 24.37 -12.12 23.51
N ASN A 43 23.90 -12.27 24.76
CA ASN A 43 24.25 -13.40 25.61
C ASN A 43 23.43 -14.65 25.21
N ILE A 44 24.11 -15.61 24.60
CA ILE A 44 23.53 -16.87 24.09
C ILE A 44 22.79 -17.64 25.19
N ASN A 45 23.32 -17.69 26.41
CA ASN A 45 22.68 -18.40 27.52
C ASN A 45 21.36 -17.75 27.90
N LYS A 46 21.30 -16.41 27.95
CA LYS A 46 20.04 -15.69 28.22
C LYS A 46 19.00 -15.90 27.12
N ILE A 47 19.43 -15.93 25.85
CA ILE A 47 18.53 -16.22 24.71
C ILE A 47 17.94 -17.63 24.84
N ARG A 48 18.80 -18.61 25.15
CA ARG A 48 18.39 -20.01 25.32
C ARG A 48 17.46 -20.18 26.51
N GLU A 49 17.85 -19.66 27.67
CA GLU A 49 17.04 -19.68 28.89
C GLU A 49 15.67 -19.02 28.69
N TYR A 50 15.62 -17.86 28.03
CA TYR A 50 14.35 -17.22 27.70
C TYR A 50 13.43 -18.13 26.86
N THR A 51 13.98 -18.75 25.83
CA THR A 51 13.22 -19.60 24.91
C THR A 51 12.75 -20.88 25.60
N GLU A 52 13.67 -21.60 26.23
CA GLU A 52 13.41 -22.91 26.83
C GLU A 52 12.66 -22.82 28.16
N GLN A 53 12.95 -21.82 28.99
CA GLN A 53 12.41 -21.75 30.34
C GLN A 53 11.21 -20.82 30.49
N TRP A 54 11.06 -19.80 29.64
CA TRP A 54 9.93 -18.88 29.71
C TRP A 54 8.96 -19.08 28.56
N LEU A 55 9.40 -18.98 27.31
CA LEU A 55 8.53 -18.92 26.13
C LEU A 55 7.74 -20.22 25.93
N VAL A 56 8.41 -21.38 25.96
CA VAL A 56 7.79 -22.71 25.78
C VAL A 56 6.78 -23.03 26.89
N LYS A 57 6.94 -22.43 28.09
CA LYS A 57 6.06 -22.66 29.24
C LYS A 57 4.87 -21.70 29.29
N GLN A 58 4.78 -20.73 28.39
CA GLN A 58 3.63 -19.82 28.35
C GLN A 58 2.41 -20.47 27.67
N PRO A 59 1.19 -20.04 28.04
CA PRO A 59 -0.01 -20.29 27.25
C PRO A 59 0.16 -19.82 25.79
N PHE A 60 -0.53 -20.49 24.87
CA PHE A 60 -0.40 -20.26 23.43
C PHE A 60 -0.56 -18.79 23.05
N GLU A 61 -1.61 -18.13 23.54
CA GLU A 61 -1.95 -16.75 23.22
C GLU A 61 -0.86 -15.77 23.70
N ILE A 62 -0.28 -16.05 24.87
CA ILE A 62 0.78 -15.22 25.46
C ILE A 62 2.10 -15.42 24.69
N ALA A 63 2.46 -16.67 24.38
CA ALA A 63 3.66 -16.99 23.62
C ALA A 63 3.61 -16.35 22.22
N ILE A 64 2.51 -16.56 21.49
CA ILE A 64 2.31 -16.01 20.15
C ILE A 64 2.28 -14.48 20.18
N GLY A 65 1.56 -13.88 21.13
CA GLY A 65 1.54 -12.43 21.30
C GLY A 65 2.94 -11.84 21.50
N LYS A 66 3.82 -12.51 22.26
CA LYS A 66 5.20 -12.08 22.47
C LYS A 66 6.10 -12.30 21.25
N ILE A 67 5.98 -13.43 20.56
CA ILE A 67 6.71 -13.71 19.32
C ILE A 67 6.35 -12.66 18.26
N ALA A 68 5.07 -12.38 18.10
CA ALA A 68 4.60 -11.44 17.09
C ALA A 68 5.06 -9.99 17.39
N LYS A 69 4.96 -9.53 18.65
CA LYS A 69 5.55 -8.25 19.10
C LYS A 69 7.06 -8.16 18.81
N THR A 70 7.78 -9.26 19.04
CA THR A 70 9.22 -9.32 18.78
C THR A 70 9.51 -9.21 17.28
N GLY A 71 8.73 -9.90 16.43
CA GLY A 71 8.81 -9.77 14.97
C GLY A 71 8.59 -8.35 14.47
N VAL A 72 7.61 -7.63 15.05
CA VAL A 72 7.35 -6.21 14.71
C VAL A 72 8.52 -5.33 15.10
N GLY A 73 9.08 -5.53 16.30
CA GLY A 73 10.29 -4.82 16.73
C GLY A 73 11.46 -5.06 15.76
N TYR A 74 11.66 -6.29 15.28
CA TYR A 74 12.70 -6.57 14.29
C TYR A 74 12.45 -5.91 12.94
N ALA A 75 11.21 -5.82 12.47
CA ALA A 75 10.86 -5.08 11.26
C ALA A 75 11.18 -3.58 11.42
N GLY A 76 10.85 -3.01 12.58
CA GLY A 76 11.21 -1.62 12.95
C GLY A 76 12.72 -1.39 12.99
N ILE A 77 13.49 -2.30 13.61
CA ILE A 77 14.96 -2.26 13.60
C ILE A 77 15.50 -2.34 12.17
N GLY A 78 14.92 -3.18 11.31
CA GLY A 78 15.32 -3.28 9.90
C GLY A 78 15.14 -1.96 9.16
N LEU A 79 14.00 -1.29 9.39
CA LEU A 79 13.72 0.04 8.84
C LEU A 79 14.70 1.08 9.38
N GLN A 80 14.95 1.08 10.69
CA GLN A 80 15.90 1.97 11.34
C GLN A 80 17.31 1.77 10.78
N LYS A 81 17.81 0.53 10.67
CA LYS A 81 19.13 0.24 10.08
C LYS A 81 19.23 0.73 8.65
N SER A 82 18.18 0.54 7.86
CA SER A 82 18.12 1.05 6.49
C SER A 82 18.19 2.57 6.49
N TRP A 83 17.46 3.24 7.37
CA TRP A 83 17.51 4.69 7.49
C TRP A 83 18.87 5.20 7.98
N GLU A 84 19.48 4.58 8.99
CA GLU A 84 20.81 4.91 9.49
C GLU A 84 21.88 4.80 8.41
N GLU A 85 21.83 3.75 7.57
CA GLU A 85 22.80 3.53 6.49
C GLU A 85 22.84 4.71 5.48
N VAL A 86 21.72 5.43 5.32
CA VAL A 86 21.67 6.64 4.47
C VAL A 86 22.63 7.73 4.96
N PHE A 87 22.87 7.79 6.27
CA PHE A 87 23.71 8.80 6.92
C PHE A 87 25.15 8.34 7.16
N TYR A 88 25.51 7.09 6.81
CA TYR A 88 26.87 6.59 7.03
C TYR A 88 27.92 7.44 6.31
N TRP A 89 27.62 7.90 5.09
CA TRP A 89 28.54 8.74 4.34
C TRP A 89 28.78 10.10 5.03
N GLU A 90 27.75 10.74 5.58
CA GLU A 90 27.94 11.98 6.33
C GLU A 90 28.82 11.78 7.57
N ILE A 91 28.64 10.68 8.29
CA ILE A 91 29.48 10.34 9.46
C ILE A 91 30.94 10.18 9.03
N ILE A 92 31.16 9.45 7.93
CA ILE A 92 32.49 9.26 7.33
C ILE A 92 33.11 10.59 6.91
N GLN A 93 32.35 11.47 6.25
CA GLN A 93 32.82 12.79 5.83
C GLN A 93 33.19 13.68 7.01
N ARG A 94 32.40 13.68 8.08
CA ARG A 94 32.71 14.42 9.32
C ARG A 94 34.01 13.94 9.94
N TYR A 95 34.25 12.63 9.98
CA TYR A 95 35.51 12.08 10.47
C TYR A 95 36.68 12.36 9.53
N ALA A 96 36.49 12.23 8.22
CA ALA A 96 37.50 12.56 7.21
C ALA A 96 37.99 14.01 7.32
N ALA A 97 37.09 14.95 7.62
CA ALA A 97 37.42 16.36 7.83
C ALA A 97 38.33 16.61 9.05
N THR A 98 38.40 15.68 10.01
CA THR A 98 39.28 15.79 11.18
C THR A 98 40.69 15.23 10.93
N LEU A 99 40.90 14.57 9.78
CA LEU A 99 42.18 13.99 9.43
C LEU A 99 43.13 15.05 8.84
N ASN A 100 44.42 14.92 9.14
CA ASN A 100 45.45 15.77 8.53
C ASN A 100 45.48 15.62 7.00
N SER A 101 45.98 16.65 6.32
CA SER A 101 46.20 16.60 4.87
C SER A 101 47.10 15.41 4.51
N MET A 102 46.63 14.56 3.61
CA MET A 102 47.36 13.38 3.16
C MET A 102 47.83 13.52 1.71
N PRO A 103 48.96 12.90 1.33
CA PRO A 103 49.45 12.94 -0.04
C PRO A 103 48.41 12.38 -1.01
N THR A 104 48.16 13.11 -2.10
CA THR A 104 47.31 12.61 -3.18
C THR A 104 47.99 11.42 -3.85
N VAL A 105 47.35 10.26 -3.81
CA VAL A 105 47.87 9.03 -4.44
C VAL A 105 47.93 9.24 -5.95
N ARG A 106 49.06 8.88 -6.59
CA ARG A 106 49.20 8.94 -8.06
C ARG A 106 48.32 7.84 -8.70
N GLY A 107 47.35 8.25 -9.49
CA GLY A 107 46.46 7.35 -10.22
C GLY A 107 45.20 8.06 -10.73
N PRO A 108 44.33 7.37 -11.48
CA PRO A 108 43.04 7.92 -11.89
C PRO A 108 42.20 8.33 -10.67
N HIS A 109 41.63 9.53 -10.70
CA HIS A 109 40.72 9.98 -9.66
C HIS A 109 39.47 9.10 -9.62
N ASP A 110 39.26 8.40 -8.52
CA ASP A 110 38.06 7.58 -8.26
C ASP A 110 36.93 8.37 -7.59
N GLY A 111 37.10 9.70 -7.48
CA GLY A 111 36.12 10.60 -6.89
C GLY A 111 36.08 10.58 -5.36
N PHE A 112 37.13 10.08 -4.70
CA PHE A 112 37.25 10.06 -3.24
C PHE A 112 38.62 10.59 -2.81
N THR A 113 38.63 11.41 -1.78
CA THR A 113 39.86 11.92 -1.15
C THR A 113 40.60 10.80 -0.39
N PRO A 114 41.92 10.91 -0.18
CA PRO A 114 42.65 9.99 0.69
C PRO A 114 42.05 9.90 2.10
N GLN A 115 41.57 11.02 2.64
CA GLN A 115 40.93 11.13 3.96
C GLN A 115 39.64 10.32 4.01
N GLU A 116 38.77 10.45 3.01
CA GLU A 116 37.54 9.66 2.92
C GLU A 116 37.83 8.17 2.80
N LYS A 117 38.90 7.77 2.08
CA LYS A 117 39.29 6.35 1.97
C LYS A 117 39.71 5.77 3.33
N VAL A 118 40.54 6.50 4.08
CA VAL A 118 40.97 6.09 5.42
C VAL A 118 39.78 6.06 6.39
N ALA A 119 38.97 7.13 6.41
CA ALA A 119 37.77 7.22 7.23
C ALA A 119 36.80 6.06 6.96
N THR A 120 36.56 5.75 5.67
CA THR A 120 35.70 4.62 5.30
C THR A 120 36.28 3.29 5.74
N SER A 121 37.59 3.05 5.56
CA SER A 121 38.22 1.80 5.99
C SER A 121 38.08 1.59 7.50
N GLN A 122 38.26 2.64 8.30
CA GLN A 122 38.05 2.58 9.74
C GLN A 122 36.58 2.32 10.08
N PHE A 123 35.64 3.02 9.42
CA PHE A 123 34.22 2.79 9.61
C PHE A 123 33.81 1.34 9.32
N ILE A 124 34.25 0.78 8.19
CA ILE A 124 34.03 -0.61 7.78
C ILE A 124 34.53 -1.60 8.85
N ASN A 125 35.72 -1.36 9.39
CA ASN A 125 36.28 -2.18 10.48
C ASN A 125 35.41 -2.13 11.74
N MET A 126 34.90 -0.94 12.09
CA MET A 126 34.06 -0.75 13.29
C MET A 126 32.68 -1.38 13.15
N VAL A 127 32.07 -1.32 11.96
CA VAL A 127 30.75 -1.93 11.71
C VAL A 127 30.82 -3.43 11.37
N GLY A 128 32.02 -4.02 11.35
CA GLY A 128 32.22 -5.44 11.08
C GLY A 128 31.92 -5.86 9.64
N ALA A 129 32.05 -4.94 8.67
CA ALA A 129 31.88 -5.25 7.25
C ALA A 129 33.16 -5.79 6.61
N GLY A 130 33.04 -6.45 5.45
CA GLY A 130 34.19 -7.03 4.74
C GLY A 130 35.25 -5.98 4.39
N THR A 131 36.53 -6.31 4.62
CA THR A 131 37.62 -5.33 4.54
C THR A 131 38.40 -5.34 3.24
N SER A 132 38.05 -6.20 2.28
CA SER A 132 38.73 -6.27 0.98
C SER A 132 38.59 -4.95 0.20
N ASP A 133 39.62 -4.56 -0.55
CA ASP A 133 39.65 -3.27 -1.26
C ASP A 133 38.44 -3.06 -2.18
N GLU A 134 38.04 -4.12 -2.88
CA GLU A 134 36.85 -4.09 -3.75
C GLU A 134 35.56 -3.89 -2.94
N ASN A 135 35.45 -4.50 -1.77
CA ASN A 135 34.31 -4.27 -0.89
C ASN A 135 34.30 -2.84 -0.34
N GLN A 136 35.45 -2.33 0.08
CA GLN A 136 35.54 -0.95 0.57
C GLN A 136 35.14 0.06 -0.51
N ARG A 137 35.56 -0.15 -1.77
CA ARG A 137 35.14 0.67 -2.90
C ARG A 137 33.63 0.62 -3.11
N LYS A 138 33.03 -0.57 -3.10
CA LYS A 138 31.59 -0.75 -3.24
C LYS A 138 30.80 -0.08 -2.11
N CYS A 139 31.26 -0.21 -0.86
CA CYS A 139 30.66 0.46 0.30
C CYS A 139 30.70 1.98 0.17
N ARG A 140 31.86 2.57 -0.19
CA ARG A 140 31.98 4.02 -0.42
C ARG A 140 31.00 4.54 -1.46
N LEU A 141 30.95 3.89 -2.62
CA LEU A 141 30.04 4.27 -3.70
C LEU A 141 28.58 4.16 -3.24
N TRP A 142 28.23 3.05 -2.60
CA TRP A 142 26.87 2.82 -2.13
C TRP A 142 26.41 3.84 -1.09
N TRP A 143 27.20 4.09 -0.05
CA TRP A 143 26.82 5.03 1.01
C TRP A 143 26.82 6.47 0.51
N ARG A 144 27.74 6.86 -0.38
CA ARG A 144 27.70 8.16 -1.03
C ARG A 144 26.42 8.32 -1.85
N ASP A 145 26.08 7.35 -2.70
CA ASP A 145 24.87 7.43 -3.52
C ASP A 145 23.60 7.53 -2.67
N LEU A 146 23.50 6.79 -1.55
CA LEU A 146 22.39 6.92 -0.61
C LEU A 146 22.30 8.32 0.01
N SER A 147 23.43 8.88 0.45
CA SER A 147 23.49 10.22 1.02
C SER A 147 23.14 11.29 -0.02
N ASP A 148 23.62 11.16 -1.25
CA ASP A 148 23.27 12.06 -2.35
C ASP A 148 21.77 12.01 -2.68
N MET A 149 21.15 10.82 -2.65
CA MET A 149 19.69 10.68 -2.81
C MET A 149 18.92 11.38 -1.70
N GLN A 150 19.36 11.23 -0.45
CA GLN A 150 18.72 11.89 0.70
C GLN A 150 18.88 13.41 0.63
N ASN A 151 20.06 13.91 0.25
CA ASN A 151 20.31 15.33 0.03
C ASN A 151 19.43 15.88 -1.12
N ALA A 152 19.10 15.04 -2.10
CA ALA A 152 18.13 15.33 -3.15
C ALA A 152 16.67 15.14 -2.72
N SER A 153 16.39 15.04 -1.41
CA SER A 153 15.06 14.90 -0.81
C SER A 153 14.32 13.60 -1.14
N VAL A 154 15.04 12.51 -1.44
CA VAL A 154 14.45 11.17 -1.50
C VAL A 154 14.30 10.63 -0.08
N LEU A 155 13.06 10.52 0.42
CA LEU A 155 12.80 10.13 1.81
C LEU A 155 12.11 8.77 1.89
N TYR A 156 10.89 8.67 1.36
CA TYR A 156 10.05 7.50 1.54
C TYR A 156 10.57 6.28 0.78
N THR A 157 11.09 6.49 -0.43
CA THR A 157 11.74 5.42 -1.21
C THR A 157 12.96 4.88 -0.47
N LEU A 158 13.80 5.75 0.13
CA LEU A 158 14.97 5.31 0.89
C LEU A 158 14.60 4.62 2.20
N LEU A 159 13.56 5.09 2.88
CA LEU A 159 13.07 4.52 4.13
C LEU A 159 12.59 3.09 3.93
N TYR A 160 11.76 2.85 2.90
CA TYR A 160 11.15 1.55 2.61
C TYR A 160 11.89 0.75 1.53
N ARG A 161 13.13 1.10 1.21
CA ARG A 161 13.91 0.42 0.16
C ARG A 161 14.06 -1.07 0.47
N ASN A 162 13.99 -1.88 -0.58
CA ASN A 162 14.16 -3.32 -0.49
C ASN A 162 15.46 -3.78 -1.18
N ASN A 163 15.67 -5.10 -1.23
CA ASN A 163 16.85 -5.68 -1.87
C ASN A 163 16.91 -5.42 -3.38
N GLU A 164 15.78 -5.29 -4.06
CA GLU A 164 15.73 -5.02 -5.50
C GLU A 164 16.15 -3.57 -5.80
N PHE A 165 15.65 -2.60 -5.03
CA PHE A 165 16.12 -1.22 -5.06
C PHE A 165 17.64 -1.15 -4.84
N ASN A 166 18.13 -1.83 -3.79
CA ASN A 166 19.55 -1.86 -3.47
C ASN A 166 20.36 -2.48 -4.62
N LYS A 167 19.86 -3.57 -5.22
CA LYS A 167 20.50 -4.24 -6.36
C LYS A 167 20.54 -3.34 -7.58
N TYR A 168 19.44 -2.67 -7.92
CA TYR A 168 19.35 -1.72 -9.02
C TYR A 168 20.40 -0.62 -8.88
N CYS A 169 20.46 0.03 -7.72
CA CYS A 169 21.42 1.10 -7.46
C CYS A 169 22.87 0.59 -7.53
N LYS A 170 23.16 -0.58 -6.94
CA LYS A 170 24.51 -1.16 -6.95
C LYS A 170 24.95 -1.57 -8.36
N MET A 171 24.04 -2.11 -9.17
CA MET A 171 24.31 -2.56 -10.54
C MET A 171 24.21 -1.46 -11.60
N PHE A 172 23.81 -0.23 -11.22
CA PHE A 172 23.67 0.88 -12.16
C PHE A 172 24.96 1.09 -12.98
N PRO A 173 24.87 1.15 -14.33
CA PRO A 173 26.04 1.13 -15.21
C PRO A 173 26.76 2.49 -15.23
N ARG A 174 27.51 2.77 -14.16
CA ARG A 174 28.27 4.01 -13.95
C ARG A 174 29.37 4.26 -15.00
N SER A 175 29.74 3.24 -15.78
CA SER A 175 30.64 3.38 -16.93
C SER A 175 29.98 4.04 -18.14
N LYS A 176 28.64 3.96 -18.25
CA LYS A 176 27.84 4.52 -19.35
C LYS A 176 27.09 5.78 -18.94
N HIS A 177 26.86 5.96 -17.64
CA HIS A 177 26.02 7.01 -17.08
C HIS A 177 26.67 7.64 -15.84
N SER A 178 26.46 8.93 -15.61
CA SER A 178 26.96 9.61 -14.40
C SER A 178 26.22 9.11 -13.15
N SER A 179 26.85 9.23 -11.97
CA SER A 179 26.17 9.04 -10.69
C SER A 179 24.93 9.94 -10.57
N GLN A 180 25.02 11.18 -11.07
CA GLN A 180 23.89 12.11 -11.08
C GLN A 180 22.65 11.54 -11.79
N LYS A 181 22.82 10.78 -12.89
CA LYS A 181 21.70 10.17 -13.60
C LYS A 181 20.95 9.14 -12.73
N LEU A 182 21.66 8.39 -11.88
CA LEU A 182 21.01 7.50 -10.91
C LEU A 182 20.17 8.33 -9.93
N ILE A 183 20.75 9.38 -9.34
CA ILE A 183 20.07 10.25 -8.38
C ILE A 183 18.83 10.87 -9.01
N ASP A 184 18.95 11.47 -10.19
CA ASP A 184 17.83 12.08 -10.93
C ASP A 184 16.72 11.06 -11.22
N THR A 185 17.10 9.82 -11.54
CA THR A 185 16.15 8.72 -11.77
C THR A 185 15.39 8.39 -10.49
N ILE A 186 16.06 8.20 -9.35
CA ILE A 186 15.40 7.89 -8.07
C ILE A 186 14.55 9.08 -7.59
N VAL A 187 15.02 10.32 -7.76
CA VAL A 187 14.24 11.54 -7.48
C VAL A 187 12.96 11.57 -8.31
N SER A 188 13.03 11.15 -9.59
CA SER A 188 11.83 11.07 -10.44
C SER A 188 10.81 10.05 -9.91
N TRP A 189 11.27 8.93 -9.34
CA TRP A 189 10.39 7.94 -8.73
C TRP A 189 9.79 8.45 -7.42
N GLU A 190 10.58 9.07 -6.54
CA GLU A 190 10.10 9.68 -5.30
C GLU A 190 9.00 10.71 -5.56
N LYS A 191 9.18 11.57 -6.58
CA LYS A 191 8.17 12.58 -6.96
C LYS A 191 6.82 11.96 -7.31
N VAL A 192 6.80 10.76 -7.89
CA VAL A 192 5.56 10.06 -8.25
C VAL A 192 5.01 9.26 -7.08
N TYR A 193 5.86 8.52 -6.38
CA TYR A 193 5.42 7.49 -5.42
C TYR A 193 5.34 7.95 -3.97
N SER A 194 6.03 9.03 -3.56
CA SER A 194 6.10 9.45 -2.15
C SER A 194 4.74 9.67 -1.50
N SER A 195 3.82 10.38 -2.16
CA SER A 195 2.46 10.59 -1.67
C SER A 195 1.68 9.28 -1.54
N HIS A 196 1.89 8.34 -2.47
CA HIS A 196 1.22 7.05 -2.47
C HIS A 196 1.78 6.10 -1.40
N ILE A 197 3.10 6.10 -1.16
CA ILE A 197 3.71 5.37 -0.05
C ILE A 197 3.12 5.85 1.28
N LYS A 198 2.98 7.18 1.45
CA LYS A 198 2.37 7.76 2.65
C LYS A 198 0.90 7.37 2.82
N GLN A 199 0.10 7.40 1.75
CA GLN A 199 -1.30 6.96 1.78
C GLN A 199 -1.43 5.49 2.18
N VAL A 200 -0.61 4.63 1.59
CA VAL A 200 -0.53 3.19 1.88
C VAL A 200 -0.12 2.96 3.34
N GLU A 201 0.85 3.71 3.86
CA GLU A 201 1.23 3.68 5.28
C GLU A 201 0.06 4.01 6.21
N LEU A 202 -0.66 5.11 5.95
CA LEU A 202 -1.77 5.54 6.80
C LEU A 202 -2.92 4.54 6.79
N ARG A 203 -3.28 4.03 5.60
CA ARG A 203 -4.28 2.96 5.43
C ARG A 203 -3.91 1.71 6.24
N ALA A 204 -2.62 1.41 6.36
CA ALA A 204 -2.14 0.18 7.02
C ALA A 204 -2.34 0.29 8.52
N LEU A 205 -2.12 1.50 9.04
CA LEU A 205 -2.34 1.82 10.44
C LEU A 205 -3.82 1.80 10.79
N ASP A 206 -4.69 2.36 9.94
CA ASP A 206 -6.14 2.38 10.16
C ASP A 206 -6.72 0.96 10.13
N TRP A 207 -6.39 0.16 9.12
CA TRP A 207 -6.83 -1.23 9.02
C TRP A 207 -6.37 -2.06 10.22
N ALA A 208 -5.14 -1.83 10.68
CA ALA A 208 -4.62 -2.52 11.85
C ALA A 208 -5.31 -2.09 13.16
N ARG A 209 -5.94 -0.91 13.20
CA ARG A 209 -6.84 -0.46 14.28
C ARG A 209 -8.29 -0.93 14.09
N GLY A 210 -8.59 -1.63 13.00
CA GLY A 210 -9.92 -2.12 12.67
C GLY A 210 -10.78 -1.12 11.89
N ASP A 211 -10.22 -0.01 11.41
CA ASP A 211 -10.93 0.93 10.53
C ASP A 211 -10.64 0.62 9.07
N TYR A 212 -11.66 0.08 8.38
CA TYR A 212 -11.61 -0.26 6.95
C TYR A 212 -12.39 0.73 6.08
N SER A 213 -12.92 1.81 6.66
CA SER A 213 -13.78 2.77 5.96
C SER A 213 -13.05 3.50 4.83
N GLY A 214 -11.73 3.67 4.95
CA GLY A 214 -10.92 4.41 3.98
C GLY A 214 -11.14 5.93 4.02
N ARG A 215 -11.75 6.47 5.09
CA ARG A 215 -11.98 7.92 5.26
C ARG A 215 -10.71 8.76 5.20
N ILE A 216 -9.55 8.16 5.51
CA ILE A 216 -8.25 8.82 5.37
C ILE A 216 -7.99 9.32 3.94
N ASP A 217 -8.58 8.68 2.92
CA ASP A 217 -8.47 9.12 1.53
C ASP A 217 -9.09 10.51 1.34
N LEU A 218 -10.19 10.83 2.05
CA LEU A 218 -10.85 12.15 2.01
C LEU A 218 -10.02 13.25 2.68
N GLN A 219 -9.16 12.89 3.64
CA GLN A 219 -8.28 13.85 4.32
C GLN A 219 -7.07 14.26 3.48
N HIS A 220 -6.81 13.55 2.37
CA HIS A 220 -5.72 13.92 1.48
C HIS A 220 -6.05 15.27 0.80
N PRO A 221 -5.18 16.30 0.88
CA PRO A 221 -5.52 17.66 0.45
C PRO A 221 -6.09 17.74 -0.97
N SER A 222 -5.46 17.03 -1.91
CA SER A 222 -5.91 17.03 -3.31
C SER A 222 -7.28 16.35 -3.50
N VAL A 223 -7.61 15.34 -2.69
CA VAL A 223 -8.91 14.66 -2.73
C VAL A 223 -9.96 15.55 -2.08
N ALA A 224 -9.66 16.18 -0.93
CA ALA A 224 -10.54 17.12 -0.25
C ALA A 224 -10.92 18.35 -1.10
N GLU A 225 -10.00 18.80 -1.96
CA GLU A 225 -10.28 19.89 -2.93
C GLU A 225 -11.26 19.44 -4.03
N THR A 226 -11.25 18.15 -4.37
CA THR A 226 -12.04 17.57 -5.48
C THR A 226 -13.39 17.04 -5.03
N LEU A 227 -13.46 16.42 -3.85
CA LEU A 227 -14.64 15.76 -3.31
C LEU A 227 -15.18 16.53 -2.11
N ASN A 228 -16.50 16.73 -2.09
CA ASN A 228 -17.24 17.31 -0.98
C ASN A 228 -18.24 16.27 -0.45
N ILE A 229 -17.72 15.32 0.32
CA ILE A 229 -18.46 14.16 0.81
C ILE A 229 -18.35 14.14 2.34
N PRO A 230 -19.47 13.99 3.08
CA PRO A 230 -19.41 13.77 4.52
C PRO A 230 -18.72 12.45 4.87
N ASP A 231 -17.83 12.45 5.86
CA ASP A 231 -17.14 11.24 6.35
C ASP A 231 -18.10 10.08 6.69
N SER A 232 -19.30 10.41 7.20
CA SER A 232 -20.34 9.43 7.54
C SER A 232 -20.91 8.68 6.33
N SER A 233 -20.76 9.24 5.13
CA SER A 233 -21.21 8.64 3.86
C SER A 233 -20.09 7.91 3.11
N TRP A 234 -18.88 7.81 3.68
CA TRP A 234 -17.75 7.12 3.06
C TRP A 234 -17.42 5.80 3.77
N ASP A 235 -17.55 4.68 3.06
CA ASP A 235 -17.22 3.34 3.56
C ASP A 235 -16.70 2.40 2.46
N ASN A 236 -15.44 2.00 2.54
CA ASN A 236 -14.81 1.00 1.68
C ASN A 236 -14.82 -0.42 2.28
N GLY A 237 -15.31 -0.56 3.52
CA GLY A 237 -15.11 -1.74 4.35
C GLY A 237 -16.23 -2.77 4.29
N SER A 238 -17.45 -2.36 3.93
CA SER A 238 -18.62 -3.24 4.04
C SER A 238 -19.80 -2.82 3.16
N ASN A 239 -20.75 -3.74 2.99
CA ASN A 239 -22.09 -3.43 2.50
C ASN A 239 -23.12 -3.84 3.55
N MET A 240 -23.62 -2.86 4.32
CA MET A 240 -24.66 -3.11 5.32
C MET A 240 -26.04 -3.17 4.67
N TRP A 241 -26.98 -3.90 5.28
CA TRP A 241 -28.39 -3.80 4.91
C TRP A 241 -28.91 -2.38 5.12
N HIS A 242 -29.83 -1.94 4.27
CA HIS A 242 -30.43 -0.62 4.41
C HIS A 242 -31.31 -0.50 5.65
N SER A 243 -31.97 -1.59 6.04
CA SER A 243 -32.75 -1.67 7.27
C SER A 243 -32.85 -3.10 7.79
N ASP A 244 -33.06 -3.26 9.09
CA ASP A 244 -33.32 -4.55 9.74
C ASP A 244 -34.55 -5.25 9.15
N SER A 245 -35.55 -4.48 8.68
CA SER A 245 -36.74 -5.03 8.03
C SER A 245 -36.40 -5.72 6.71
N GLU A 246 -35.61 -5.08 5.84
CA GLU A 246 -35.21 -5.69 4.57
C GLU A 246 -34.31 -6.91 4.81
N GLU A 247 -33.43 -6.86 5.82
CA GLU A 247 -32.61 -8.02 6.23
C GLU A 247 -33.49 -9.19 6.72
N MET A 248 -34.48 -8.92 7.58
CA MET A 248 -35.40 -9.95 8.06
C MET A 248 -36.23 -10.55 6.93
N SER A 249 -36.75 -9.72 6.01
CA SER A 249 -37.45 -10.19 4.82
C SER A 249 -36.57 -11.11 3.98
N TRP A 250 -35.32 -10.73 3.73
CA TRP A 250 -34.36 -11.58 3.03
C TRP A 250 -34.15 -12.93 3.71
N ARG A 251 -33.94 -12.93 5.03
CA ARG A 251 -33.70 -14.16 5.82
C ARG A 251 -34.90 -15.11 5.82
N LEU A 252 -36.12 -14.58 5.73
CA LEU A 252 -37.35 -15.38 5.67
C LEU A 252 -37.64 -15.93 4.27
N THR A 253 -37.32 -15.17 3.22
CA THR A 253 -37.71 -15.50 1.85
C THR A 253 -36.63 -16.27 1.08
N SER A 254 -35.35 -16.05 1.37
CA SER A 254 -34.28 -16.60 0.53
C SER A 254 -33.89 -18.04 0.91
N GLY A 255 -33.74 -18.87 -0.11
CA GLY A 255 -33.07 -20.18 -0.03
C GLY A 255 -31.64 -20.13 -0.57
N CYS A 256 -31.06 -18.94 -0.75
CA CYS A 256 -29.74 -18.78 -1.35
C CYS A 256 -28.65 -19.27 -0.39
N MET A 257 -27.72 -20.06 -0.93
CA MET A 257 -26.57 -20.55 -0.18
C MET A 257 -25.44 -19.54 -0.25
N ALA A 258 -24.76 -19.32 0.88
CA ALA A 258 -23.57 -18.47 0.90
C ALA A 258 -22.49 -19.06 0.00
N THR A 259 -21.82 -18.20 -0.75
CA THR A 259 -20.65 -18.54 -1.58
C THR A 259 -19.34 -18.31 -0.84
N SER A 260 -19.38 -17.67 0.34
CA SER A 260 -18.21 -17.37 1.16
C SER A 260 -18.52 -17.39 2.65
N THR A 261 -17.56 -17.86 3.44
CA THR A 261 -17.54 -17.76 4.90
C THR A 261 -16.61 -16.67 5.40
N GLU A 262 -15.89 -15.99 4.50
CA GLU A 262 -14.91 -14.99 4.86
C GLU A 262 -15.59 -13.69 5.28
N SER A 263 -15.26 -13.21 6.48
CA SER A 263 -15.66 -11.87 6.90
C SER A 263 -15.08 -10.79 5.99
N ASN A 264 -15.69 -9.61 5.97
CA ASN A 264 -15.17 -8.47 5.19
C ASN A 264 -13.72 -8.14 5.57
N VAL A 265 -13.40 -8.22 6.86
CA VAL A 265 -12.04 -8.03 7.37
C VAL A 265 -11.09 -9.06 6.79
N SER A 266 -11.46 -10.34 6.84
CA SER A 266 -10.64 -11.41 6.25
C SER A 266 -10.45 -11.18 4.76
N ARG A 267 -11.53 -10.83 4.05
CA ARG A 267 -11.51 -10.64 2.60
C ARG A 267 -10.61 -9.48 2.18
N LEU A 268 -10.64 -8.38 2.92
CA LEU A 268 -9.82 -7.20 2.64
C LEU A 268 -8.36 -7.38 3.07
N THR A 269 -8.06 -8.21 4.07
CA THR A 269 -6.70 -8.34 4.63
C THR A 269 -5.94 -9.58 4.18
N ALA A 270 -6.64 -10.63 3.72
CA ALA A 270 -6.04 -11.85 3.20
C ALA A 270 -5.11 -11.53 2.03
N ASP A 271 -3.85 -11.94 2.16
CA ASP A 271 -2.76 -11.78 1.19
C ASP A 271 -2.50 -10.35 0.66
N ALA A 272 -3.13 -9.33 1.24
CA ALA A 272 -3.08 -7.94 0.76
C ALA A 272 -1.68 -7.30 0.80
N HIS A 273 -0.76 -7.90 1.55
CA HIS A 273 0.63 -7.44 1.72
C HIS A 273 1.66 -8.39 1.09
N ILE A 274 1.18 -9.42 0.37
CA ILE A 274 2.03 -10.40 -0.32
C ILE A 274 2.10 -10.00 -1.80
N GLY A 275 3.31 -9.91 -2.35
CA GLY A 275 3.50 -9.51 -3.75
C GLY A 275 2.74 -10.40 -4.74
N SER A 276 2.72 -11.72 -4.49
CA SER A 276 1.97 -12.71 -5.26
C SER A 276 0.51 -12.90 -4.81
N GLY A 277 0.05 -12.17 -3.80
CA GLY A 277 -1.33 -12.25 -3.32
C GLY A 277 -2.30 -11.68 -4.35
N THR A 278 -3.51 -12.23 -4.44
CA THR A 278 -4.53 -11.76 -5.39
C THR A 278 -5.31 -10.55 -4.90
N ASN A 279 -5.12 -10.14 -3.65
CA ASN A 279 -5.77 -8.97 -3.09
C ASN A 279 -4.88 -7.73 -3.22
N LYS A 280 -5.30 -6.79 -4.06
CA LYS A 280 -4.61 -5.52 -4.33
C LYS A 280 -5.39 -4.30 -3.81
N SER A 281 -6.46 -4.51 -3.05
CA SER A 281 -7.32 -3.44 -2.52
C SER A 281 -6.54 -2.37 -1.76
N PHE A 282 -5.49 -2.81 -1.06
CA PHE A 282 -4.58 -1.95 -0.32
C PHE A 282 -3.85 -0.90 -1.17
N PHE A 283 -3.70 -1.16 -2.47
CA PHE A 283 -2.93 -0.32 -3.39
C PHE A 283 -3.81 0.46 -4.36
N VAL A 284 -5.13 0.37 -4.20
CA VAL A 284 -6.04 1.25 -4.93
C VAL A 284 -6.01 2.62 -4.27
N SER A 285 -5.83 3.66 -5.07
CA SER A 285 -5.75 5.04 -4.63
C SER A 285 -6.68 5.92 -5.45
N ILE A 286 -7.00 7.08 -4.89
CA ILE A 286 -7.80 8.11 -5.53
C ILE A 286 -7.01 9.41 -5.57
N ARG A 287 -7.12 10.13 -6.69
CA ARG A 287 -6.53 11.46 -6.89
C ARG A 287 -7.43 12.32 -7.77
N PRO A 288 -7.21 13.63 -7.87
CA PRO A 288 -7.84 14.45 -8.89
C PRO A 288 -7.46 13.94 -10.30
N GLY A 289 -8.47 13.60 -11.09
CA GLY A 289 -8.35 13.24 -12.48
C GLY A 289 -8.41 14.45 -13.42
N ILE A 290 -8.61 14.17 -14.70
CA ILE A 290 -8.78 15.18 -15.74
C ILE A 290 -10.17 15.81 -15.59
N ASN A 291 -10.31 17.12 -15.83
CA ASN A 291 -11.57 17.86 -15.74
C ASN A 291 -12.24 17.84 -14.36
N THR A 292 -11.47 17.91 -13.28
CA THR A 292 -11.97 18.00 -11.88
C THR A 292 -12.76 16.79 -11.36
N GLN A 293 -12.85 15.69 -12.12
CA GLN A 293 -13.38 14.42 -11.60
C GLN A 293 -12.29 13.66 -10.88
N ALA A 294 -12.63 12.91 -9.83
CA ALA A 294 -11.67 12.00 -9.22
C ALA A 294 -11.30 10.85 -10.16
N SER A 295 -10.07 10.37 -10.08
CA SER A 295 -9.57 9.20 -10.78
C SER A 295 -9.12 8.15 -9.76
N VAL A 296 -9.60 6.93 -9.95
CA VAL A 296 -9.23 5.77 -9.13
C VAL A 296 -8.31 4.87 -9.93
N PHE A 297 -7.22 4.40 -9.33
CA PHE A 297 -6.20 3.60 -10.02
C PHE A 297 -5.38 2.77 -9.00
N PRO A 298 -4.79 1.64 -9.41
CA PRO A 298 -3.82 0.94 -8.57
C PRO A 298 -2.44 1.62 -8.67
N VAL A 299 -1.67 1.62 -7.58
CA VAL A 299 -0.28 2.13 -7.57
C VAL A 299 0.76 1.05 -7.82
N ILE A 300 0.33 -0.20 -7.97
CA ILE A 300 1.15 -1.36 -8.34
C ILE A 300 0.51 -2.10 -9.53
N PRO A 301 1.24 -2.98 -10.23
CA PRO A 301 0.64 -3.84 -11.25
C PRO A 301 -0.45 -4.74 -10.66
N VAL A 302 -1.49 -4.94 -11.46
CA VAL A 302 -2.64 -5.79 -11.12
C VAL A 302 -2.81 -6.84 -12.22
N ALA A 303 -2.98 -8.10 -11.82
CA ALA A 303 -3.27 -9.21 -12.72
C ALA A 303 -4.78 -9.37 -12.92
N GLU A 304 -5.16 -10.04 -14.01
CA GLU A 304 -6.57 -10.43 -14.20
C GLU A 304 -7.04 -11.34 -13.06
N GLY A 305 -8.24 -11.06 -12.54
CA GLY A 305 -8.82 -11.79 -11.40
C GLY A 305 -8.38 -11.28 -10.02
N ASP A 306 -7.47 -10.31 -9.95
CA ASP A 306 -7.10 -9.70 -8.67
C ASP A 306 -8.28 -8.89 -8.07
N LEU A 307 -8.45 -8.99 -6.75
CA LEU A 307 -9.41 -8.24 -5.96
C LEU A 307 -8.91 -6.81 -5.72
N LEU A 308 -9.73 -5.82 -6.04
CA LEU A 308 -9.45 -4.40 -5.87
C LEU A 308 -10.19 -3.74 -4.69
N GLY A 309 -11.14 -4.45 -4.08
CA GLY A 309 -11.83 -4.01 -2.87
C GLY A 309 -13.35 -4.20 -2.95
N ILE A 310 -14.07 -3.54 -2.05
CA ILE A 310 -15.53 -3.60 -1.93
C ILE A 310 -16.12 -2.32 -2.55
N PHE A 311 -17.11 -2.47 -3.42
CA PHE A 311 -17.88 -1.36 -3.96
C PHE A 311 -18.90 -0.89 -2.90
N ALA A 312 -18.84 0.38 -2.53
CA ALA A 312 -19.61 0.89 -1.39
C ALA A 312 -21.10 1.02 -1.71
N GLY A 313 -21.92 0.86 -0.68
CA GLY A 313 -23.37 1.01 -0.75
C GLY A 313 -24.09 0.17 0.29
N LYS A 314 -25.41 0.32 0.35
CA LYS A 314 -26.31 -0.44 1.22
C LYS A 314 -27.02 -1.53 0.43
N ILE A 315 -27.08 -2.74 0.98
CA ILE A 315 -27.85 -3.83 0.39
C ILE A 315 -29.34 -3.55 0.55
N ARG A 316 -30.09 -3.70 -0.53
CA ARG A 316 -31.54 -3.53 -0.60
C ARG A 316 -32.23 -4.83 -0.94
N PHE A 317 -33.38 -5.07 -0.31
CA PHE A 317 -34.31 -6.12 -0.72
C PHE A 317 -35.73 -5.53 -0.88
N SER A 318 -36.01 -4.96 -2.04
CA SER A 318 -37.26 -4.25 -2.32
C SER A 318 -37.59 -4.17 -3.83
N GLU A 319 -38.86 -3.93 -4.15
CA GLU A 319 -39.33 -3.80 -5.53
C GLU A 319 -38.86 -2.52 -6.23
N HIS A 320 -38.63 -1.45 -5.48
CA HIS A 320 -38.35 -0.12 -6.01
C HIS A 320 -36.85 0.11 -6.12
N CYS A 321 -36.28 -0.15 -7.30
CA CYS A 321 -34.85 0.05 -7.56
C CYS A 321 -34.57 1.40 -8.23
N SER A 322 -33.69 2.23 -7.64
CA SER A 322 -33.21 3.46 -8.29
C SER A 322 -32.25 3.12 -9.43
N VAL A 323 -32.66 3.32 -10.69
CA VAL A 323 -31.84 2.95 -11.86
C VAL A 323 -30.51 3.69 -11.92
N ALA A 324 -30.45 4.92 -11.40
CA ALA A 324 -29.26 5.77 -11.49
C ALA A 324 -28.16 5.35 -10.51
N GLN A 325 -28.54 5.06 -9.25
CA GLN A 325 -27.62 4.81 -8.13
C GLN A 325 -27.71 3.37 -7.60
N SER A 326 -27.85 2.40 -8.51
CA SER A 326 -27.91 0.99 -8.16
C SER A 326 -26.96 0.10 -8.94
N ILE A 327 -26.59 -1.00 -8.28
CA ILE A 327 -26.04 -2.20 -8.92
C ILE A 327 -27.07 -3.31 -8.72
N LEU A 328 -27.54 -3.93 -9.80
CA LEU A 328 -28.52 -5.02 -9.72
C LEU A 328 -27.85 -6.27 -9.14
N GLY A 329 -28.55 -6.94 -8.23
CA GLY A 329 -28.13 -8.19 -7.63
C GLY A 329 -28.48 -9.43 -8.47
N PRO A 330 -27.98 -10.61 -8.04
CA PRO A 330 -28.22 -11.87 -8.74
C PRO A 330 -29.67 -12.40 -8.62
N LEU A 331 -30.50 -11.78 -7.78
CA LEU A 331 -31.86 -12.22 -7.49
C LEU A 331 -32.85 -11.07 -7.63
N PRO A 332 -34.13 -11.35 -7.95
CA PRO A 332 -35.17 -10.33 -7.94
C PRO A 332 -35.21 -9.58 -6.62
N HIS A 333 -35.43 -8.26 -6.70
CA HIS A 333 -35.52 -7.34 -5.55
C HIS A 333 -34.22 -7.13 -4.76
N LEU A 334 -33.15 -7.88 -5.02
CA LEU A 334 -31.84 -7.68 -4.42
C LEU A 334 -31.03 -6.71 -5.27
N TRP A 335 -30.55 -5.63 -4.67
CA TRP A 335 -29.71 -4.64 -5.35
C TRP A 335 -28.88 -3.84 -4.34
N LEU A 336 -27.82 -3.19 -4.81
CA LEU A 336 -26.96 -2.34 -3.99
C LEU A 336 -27.31 -0.88 -4.26
N ASP A 337 -27.61 -0.12 -3.21
CA ASP A 337 -27.93 1.31 -3.24
C ASP A 337 -26.74 2.14 -2.76
N TYR A 338 -26.14 2.92 -3.66
CA TYR A 338 -25.02 3.81 -3.32
C TYR A 338 -25.43 5.29 -3.25
N SER A 339 -26.73 5.58 -3.13
CA SER A 339 -27.23 6.96 -3.03
C SER A 339 -26.89 7.65 -1.69
N GLN A 340 -26.65 6.88 -0.63
CA GLN A 340 -26.37 7.40 0.73
C GLN A 340 -24.95 7.11 1.22
N VAL A 341 -24.33 6.04 0.68
CA VAL A 341 -23.00 5.57 1.06
C VAL A 341 -22.21 5.35 -0.22
N THR A 342 -21.02 5.95 -0.26
CA THR A 342 -20.07 5.90 -1.37
C THR A 342 -18.69 5.54 -0.84
N GLY A 343 -17.72 5.41 -1.73
CA GLY A 343 -16.36 5.03 -1.38
C GLY A 343 -15.39 5.23 -2.55
N THR A 344 -14.15 4.81 -2.36
CA THR A 344 -13.06 4.96 -3.34
C THR A 344 -13.47 4.34 -4.68
N LEU A 345 -14.00 3.11 -4.67
CA LEU A 345 -14.35 2.38 -5.89
C LEU A 345 -15.65 2.88 -6.57
N ASN A 346 -16.46 3.68 -5.88
CA ASN A 346 -17.61 4.35 -6.51
C ASN A 346 -17.16 5.49 -7.42
N GLN A 347 -15.92 5.99 -7.25
CA GLN A 347 -15.33 7.06 -8.05
C GLN A 347 -14.64 6.56 -9.34
N MET A 348 -14.73 5.26 -9.65
CA MET A 348 -14.21 4.71 -10.90
C MET A 348 -14.93 5.32 -12.10
N GLN A 349 -14.22 5.39 -13.24
CA GLN A 349 -14.84 5.80 -14.48
C GLN A 349 -15.85 4.74 -14.93
N VAL A 350 -16.83 5.18 -15.72
CA VAL A 350 -17.92 4.33 -16.18
C VAL A 350 -18.01 4.39 -17.71
N SER A 351 -18.09 3.23 -18.35
CA SER A 351 -18.25 3.07 -19.80
C SER A 351 -19.60 2.43 -20.15
N LEU A 352 -20.22 2.85 -21.25
CA LEU A 352 -21.39 2.15 -21.82
C LEU A 352 -21.01 0.86 -22.55
N LEU A 353 -19.79 0.80 -23.10
CA LEU A 353 -19.31 -0.34 -23.88
C LEU A 353 -18.35 -1.17 -23.02
N ALA A 354 -18.56 -2.49 -23.01
CA ALA A 354 -17.74 -3.42 -22.23
C ALA A 354 -16.26 -3.42 -22.64
N GLU A 355 -15.97 -3.15 -23.93
CA GLU A 355 -14.60 -3.13 -24.48
C GLU A 355 -13.69 -2.07 -23.83
N GLY A 356 -14.27 -0.99 -23.28
CA GLY A 356 -13.53 0.06 -22.58
C GLY A 356 -13.27 -0.22 -21.09
N THR A 357 -13.66 -1.39 -20.57
CA THR A 357 -13.60 -1.70 -19.14
C THR A 357 -12.36 -2.50 -18.78
N ASN A 358 -11.82 -2.28 -17.58
CA ASN A 358 -10.70 -3.06 -17.03
C ASN A 358 -11.01 -3.66 -15.66
N VAL A 359 -12.22 -3.43 -15.15
CA VAL A 359 -12.75 -4.04 -13.93
C VAL A 359 -14.21 -4.45 -14.11
N HIS A 360 -14.66 -5.41 -13.28
CA HIS A 360 -16.06 -5.81 -13.18
C HIS A 360 -16.49 -5.95 -11.72
N LEU A 361 -17.81 -5.90 -11.51
CA LEU A 361 -18.43 -6.04 -10.19
C LEU A 361 -18.97 -7.46 -10.03
N THR A 362 -18.72 -8.07 -8.88
CA THR A 362 -19.16 -9.43 -8.56
C THR A 362 -19.89 -9.45 -7.22
N TRP A 363 -21.10 -9.99 -7.22
CA TRP A 363 -21.86 -10.22 -6.00
C TRP A 363 -21.38 -11.48 -5.28
N GLU A 364 -21.19 -11.38 -3.98
CA GLU A 364 -20.81 -12.51 -3.14
C GLU A 364 -21.77 -12.63 -1.96
N GLY A 365 -22.38 -13.81 -1.82
CA GLY A 365 -23.26 -14.12 -0.70
C GLY A 365 -22.43 -14.65 0.47
N VAL A 366 -22.61 -14.07 1.64
CA VAL A 366 -21.76 -14.33 2.81
C VAL A 366 -22.58 -15.01 3.90
N ASN A 367 -21.95 -15.96 4.59
CA ASN A 367 -22.36 -16.48 5.89
C ASN A 367 -21.10 -16.79 6.71
N GLU A 368 -20.75 -15.90 7.63
CA GLU A 368 -19.55 -16.04 8.46
C GLU A 368 -19.64 -17.15 9.54
N THR A 369 -20.82 -17.73 9.79
CA THR A 369 -21.02 -18.69 10.89
C THR A 369 -21.04 -20.15 10.45
N VAL A 370 -21.52 -20.45 9.24
CA VAL A 370 -21.68 -21.83 8.75
C VAL A 370 -21.27 -21.93 7.29
N GLU A 371 -20.29 -22.80 7.00
CA GLU A 371 -19.88 -23.13 5.64
C GLU A 371 -21.02 -23.77 4.85
N SER A 372 -21.27 -23.26 3.63
CA SER A 372 -22.46 -23.63 2.85
C SER A 372 -23.76 -23.48 3.66
N GLY A 373 -23.84 -22.47 4.52
CA GLY A 373 -25.07 -22.08 5.22
C GLY A 373 -25.95 -21.17 4.37
N ARG A 374 -27.14 -20.82 4.89
CA ARG A 374 -28.00 -19.82 4.26
C ARG A 374 -27.31 -18.46 4.22
N CYS A 375 -27.33 -17.79 3.08
CA CYS A 375 -26.74 -16.47 2.90
C CYS A 375 -27.40 -15.46 3.85
N ASN A 376 -26.62 -14.87 4.77
CA ASN A 376 -27.13 -13.90 5.77
C ASN A 376 -26.84 -12.45 5.39
N SER A 377 -25.86 -12.23 4.51
CA SER A 377 -25.41 -10.91 4.08
C SER A 377 -24.83 -10.99 2.67
N TRP A 378 -24.68 -9.84 2.03
CA TRP A 378 -24.16 -9.71 0.67
C TRP A 378 -23.08 -8.65 0.63
N ARG A 379 -22.13 -8.81 -0.30
CA ARG A 379 -21.19 -7.75 -0.66
C ARG A 379 -20.96 -7.70 -2.16
N VAL A 380 -20.53 -6.54 -2.65
CA VAL A 380 -20.15 -6.34 -4.04
C VAL A 380 -18.65 -6.09 -4.11
N LEU A 381 -17.94 -7.00 -4.74
CA LEU A 381 -16.50 -6.94 -4.93
C LEU A 381 -16.14 -6.37 -6.29
N VAL A 382 -14.99 -5.70 -6.37
CA VAL A 382 -14.41 -5.22 -7.63
C VAL A 382 -13.22 -6.09 -7.99
N PHE A 383 -13.25 -6.70 -9.18
CA PHE A 383 -12.17 -7.52 -9.70
C PHE A 383 -11.61 -6.94 -10.99
N ALA A 384 -10.31 -7.11 -11.21
CA ALA A 384 -9.67 -6.78 -12.47
C ALA A 384 -10.14 -7.76 -13.57
N SER A 385 -10.60 -7.23 -14.71
CA SER A 385 -10.99 -8.04 -15.88
C SER A 385 -9.84 -8.26 -16.87
N ARG A 386 -8.71 -7.59 -16.66
CA ARG A 386 -7.46 -7.77 -17.41
C ARG A 386 -6.28 -7.27 -16.59
N LYS A 387 -5.07 -7.43 -17.11
CA LYS A 387 -3.88 -6.75 -16.56
C LYS A 387 -4.08 -5.23 -16.56
N ILE A 388 -3.78 -4.58 -15.44
CA ILE A 388 -3.83 -3.13 -15.25
C ILE A 388 -2.44 -2.66 -14.83
N VAL A 389 -1.90 -1.67 -15.55
CA VAL A 389 -0.60 -1.08 -15.18
C VAL A 389 -0.78 -0.04 -14.08
N PRO A 390 0.26 0.25 -13.27
CA PRO A 390 0.17 1.30 -12.26
C PRO A 390 -0.32 2.63 -12.85
N PHE A 391 -1.17 3.34 -12.10
CA PHE A 391 -1.76 4.63 -12.45
C PHE A 391 -2.74 4.63 -13.63
N GLU A 392 -3.02 3.48 -14.22
CA GLU A 392 -4.10 3.32 -15.18
C GLU A 392 -5.46 3.48 -14.46
N PRO A 393 -6.35 4.38 -14.93
CA PRO A 393 -7.67 4.56 -14.32
C PRO A 393 -8.50 3.28 -14.38
N LEU A 394 -9.21 3.00 -13.29
CA LEU A 394 -10.20 1.93 -13.24
C LEU A 394 -11.48 2.37 -13.95
N VAL A 395 -11.96 1.52 -14.85
CA VAL A 395 -13.14 1.74 -15.68
C VAL A 395 -14.06 0.52 -15.60
N ARG A 396 -15.28 0.72 -15.10
CA ARG A 396 -16.32 -0.32 -15.03
C ARG A 396 -17.42 -0.09 -16.07
N ALA A 397 -18.21 -1.12 -16.34
CA ALA A 397 -19.43 -0.98 -17.15
C ALA A 397 -20.53 -0.23 -16.37
N ALA A 398 -21.31 0.59 -17.08
CA ALA A 398 -22.56 1.14 -16.58
C ALA A 398 -23.66 0.07 -16.63
N SER A 399 -24.54 0.04 -15.63
CA SER A 399 -25.74 -0.80 -15.68
C SER A 399 -26.81 -0.26 -16.64
N SER A 400 -26.80 1.06 -16.89
CA SER A 400 -27.77 1.75 -17.74
C SER A 400 -27.22 3.06 -18.29
N LYS A 401 -27.90 3.62 -19.30
CA LYS A 401 -27.60 4.95 -19.82
C LYS A 401 -27.76 6.04 -18.75
N VAL A 402 -28.78 5.92 -17.90
CA VAL A 402 -29.04 6.86 -16.79
C VAL A 402 -27.88 6.86 -15.80
N GLN A 403 -27.37 5.68 -15.43
CA GLN A 403 -26.20 5.58 -14.55
C GLN A 403 -24.95 6.16 -15.22
N PHE A 404 -24.74 5.87 -16.51
CA PHE A 404 -23.61 6.45 -17.23
C PHE A 404 -23.66 7.98 -17.21
N ASP A 405 -24.80 8.58 -17.55
CA ASP A 405 -24.97 10.04 -17.59
C ASP A 405 -24.76 10.67 -16.20
N LEU A 406 -25.22 10.01 -15.13
CA LEU A 406 -24.96 10.43 -13.76
C LEU A 406 -23.45 10.48 -13.45
N HIS A 407 -22.69 9.46 -13.89
CA HIS A 407 -21.24 9.38 -13.68
C HIS A 407 -20.42 10.32 -14.59
N GLN A 408 -21.00 10.87 -15.65
CA GLN A 408 -20.36 11.91 -16.47
C GLN A 408 -20.49 13.31 -15.85
N SER A 409 -21.42 13.51 -14.90
CA SER A 409 -21.64 14.81 -14.27
C SER A 409 -20.56 15.16 -13.25
N SER A 410 -19.90 16.30 -13.43
CA SER A 410 -18.91 16.85 -12.49
C SER A 410 -19.52 17.14 -11.11
N ASP A 411 -20.75 17.66 -11.07
CA ASP A 411 -21.43 18.02 -9.82
C ASP A 411 -21.79 16.77 -9.00
N ASN A 412 -22.19 15.69 -9.68
CA ASN A 412 -22.41 14.42 -9.02
C ASN A 412 -21.10 13.77 -8.57
N ALA A 413 -20.05 13.82 -9.41
CA ALA A 413 -18.73 13.30 -9.05
C ALA A 413 -18.16 14.02 -7.80
N ARG A 414 -18.30 15.34 -7.72
CA ARG A 414 -17.88 16.13 -6.55
C ARG A 414 -18.58 15.69 -5.26
N ARG A 415 -19.84 15.24 -5.34
CA ARG A 415 -20.60 14.72 -4.19
C ARG A 415 -20.45 13.21 -3.98
N GLY A 416 -19.54 12.57 -4.71
CA GLY A 416 -19.34 11.12 -4.64
C GLY A 416 -20.52 10.31 -5.15
N PHE A 417 -21.33 10.87 -6.05
CA PHE A 417 -22.53 10.28 -6.64
C PHE A 417 -23.67 10.00 -5.65
N LEU A 418 -23.67 10.66 -4.49
CA LEU A 418 -24.76 10.64 -3.52
C LEU A 418 -26.00 11.36 -4.07
N ALA A 419 -27.19 10.96 -3.59
CA ALA A 419 -28.43 11.67 -3.89
C ALA A 419 -28.46 13.03 -3.17
N GLU A 420 -29.21 13.98 -3.73
CA GLU A 420 -29.40 15.27 -3.06
C GLU A 420 -30.16 15.05 -1.74
N PRO A 421 -29.73 15.67 -0.63
CA PRO A 421 -30.58 15.74 0.55
C PRO A 421 -31.82 16.56 0.19
N PHE A 422 -32.99 15.94 0.33
CA PHE A 422 -34.30 16.57 0.14
C PHE A 422 -34.58 17.64 1.19
#